data_AF-A0A644XR54-F1
#
_entry.id   AF-A0A644XR54-F1
#
_cell.length_a   1.000
_cell.length_b   1.000
_cell.length_c   1.000
_cell.angle_alpha   90.00
_cell.angle_beta   90.00
_cell.angle_gamma   90.00
#
_symmetry.space_group_name_H-M   'P 1'
#
loop_
_entity.id
_entity.type
_entity.pdbx_description
1 polymer ?
#
loop_
_entity_poly.entity_id
_entity_poly.type
_entity_poly.pdbx_seq_one_letter_code
_entity_poly.pdbx_strand_id
1 'polypeptide(L)'
;MRGAGLLTGFFLLSDGLRRLLTGGGGLSDFVPYLLVGSACVYVAGYDKKVTLSEKGFVRQTLFWGKGRTDILPWSEMEEMILMPAGKGTGVLFPLKDRGWRAFFPEATEADLRAAAAEYRPELPVSTGTGSR
;
A
#
# COMPACT_ATOMS: atom_id res chain seq x y z
N MET A 1 7.87 -11.12 6.53
CA MET A 1 6.50 -11.41 7.06
C MET A 1 5.55 -12.02 6.03
N ARG A 2 5.59 -11.63 4.74
CA ARG A 2 4.70 -12.17 3.69
C ARG A 2 4.70 -13.70 3.56
N GLY A 3 5.88 -14.34 3.58
CA GLY A 3 6.00 -15.79 3.41
C GLY A 3 5.37 -16.60 4.56
N ALA A 4 5.54 -16.17 5.81
CA ALA A 4 4.97 -16.87 6.95
C ALA A 4 3.43 -16.83 6.94
N GLY A 5 2.84 -15.64 6.70
CA GLY A 5 1.39 -15.49 6.60
C GLY A 5 0.78 -16.29 5.45
N LEU A 6 1.48 -16.38 4.31
CA LEU A 6 1.03 -17.18 3.19
C LEU A 6 1.04 -18.68 3.50
N LEU A 7 2.13 -19.18 4.10
CA LEU A 7 2.24 -20.60 4.47
C LEU A 7 1.19 -20.99 5.51
N THR A 8 1.01 -20.17 6.54
CA THR A 8 -0.05 -20.38 7.54
C THR A 8 -1.44 -20.31 6.90
N GLY A 9 -1.66 -19.37 5.99
CA GLY A 9 -2.92 -19.24 5.26
C GLY A 9 -3.23 -20.47 4.42
N PHE A 10 -2.26 -20.95 3.64
CA PHE A 10 -2.40 -22.20 2.87
C PHE A 10 -2.64 -23.41 3.75
N PHE A 11 -1.94 -23.52 4.87
CA PHE A 11 -2.10 -24.61 5.82
C PHE A 11 -3.52 -24.65 6.40
N LEU A 12 -4.00 -23.52 6.93
CA LEU A 12 -5.34 -23.41 7.52
C LEU A 12 -6.43 -23.63 6.46
N LEU A 13 -6.27 -23.05 5.28
CA LEU A 13 -7.20 -23.23 4.17
C LEU A 13 -7.28 -24.70 3.74
N SER A 14 -6.12 -25.37 3.65
CA SER A 14 -6.05 -26.79 3.27
C SER A 14 -6.64 -27.70 4.34
N ASP A 15 -6.40 -27.44 5.63
CA ASP A 15 -7.01 -28.23 6.71
C ASP A 15 -8.52 -28.00 6.81
N GLY A 16 -8.98 -26.76 6.65
CA GLY A 16 -10.41 -26.45 6.56
C GLY A 16 -11.08 -27.15 5.38
N LEU A 17 -10.45 -27.14 4.21
CA LEU A 17 -10.97 -27.82 3.03
C LEU A 17 -10.98 -29.34 3.21
N ARG A 18 -9.92 -29.90 3.81
CA ARG A 18 -9.86 -31.33 4.15
C ARG A 18 -11.04 -31.71 5.03
N ARG A 19 -11.31 -30.97 6.11
CA ARG A 19 -12.41 -31.24 7.05
C ARG A 19 -13.79 -31.16 6.40
N LEU A 20 -13.99 -30.15 5.54
CA LEU A 20 -15.20 -30.00 4.74
C LEU A 20 -15.43 -31.22 3.82
N LEU A 21 -14.38 -31.68 3.11
CA LEU A 21 -14.48 -32.77 2.15
C LEU A 21 -14.57 -34.15 2.81
N THR A 22 -13.95 -34.35 3.97
CA THR A 22 -14.02 -35.63 4.71
C THR A 22 -15.29 -35.80 5.53
N GLY A 23 -16.21 -34.81 5.52
CA GLY A 23 -17.51 -34.88 6.20
C GLY A 23 -17.42 -35.00 7.73
N GLY A 24 -16.26 -34.67 8.31
CA GLY A 24 -15.96 -34.90 9.72
C GLY A 24 -16.23 -33.65 10.54
N GLY A 25 -17.49 -33.36 10.84
CA GLY A 25 -17.86 -32.31 11.80
C GLY A 25 -18.95 -31.33 11.35
N GLY A 26 -19.39 -30.49 12.29
CA GLY A 26 -20.33 -29.40 12.04
C GLY A 26 -19.65 -28.20 11.35
N LEU A 27 -20.43 -27.17 11.00
CA LEU A 27 -19.91 -25.93 10.37
C LEU A 27 -18.79 -25.27 11.19
N SER A 28 -18.85 -25.37 12.52
CA SER A 28 -17.83 -24.85 13.45
C SER A 28 -16.43 -25.44 13.22
N ASP A 29 -16.35 -26.64 12.64
CA ASP A 29 -15.11 -27.42 12.63
C ASP A 29 -14.22 -27.07 11.43
N PHE A 30 -14.77 -26.44 10.40
CA PHE A 30 -14.02 -26.06 9.19
C PHE A 30 -14.15 -24.59 8.80
N VAL A 31 -15.27 -23.92 9.12
CA VAL A 31 -15.51 -22.53 8.71
C VAL A 31 -14.44 -21.56 9.21
N PRO A 32 -14.01 -21.59 10.49
CA PRO A 32 -12.95 -20.69 10.96
C PRO A 32 -11.64 -20.86 10.19
N TYR A 33 -11.27 -22.11 9.89
CA TYR A 33 -10.05 -22.45 9.14
C TYR A 33 -10.10 -21.95 7.71
N LEU A 34 -11.25 -22.12 7.03
CA LEU A 34 -11.44 -21.59 5.68
C LEU A 34 -11.41 -20.07 5.66
N LEU A 35 -12.10 -19.40 6.59
CA LEU A 35 -12.17 -17.94 6.63
C LEU A 35 -10.80 -17.33 6.93
N VAL A 36 -10.12 -17.79 7.98
CA VAL A 36 -8.80 -17.27 8.36
C VAL A 36 -7.76 -17.63 7.30
N GLY A 37 -7.78 -18.88 6.80
CA GLY A 37 -6.89 -19.32 5.73
C GLY A 37 -7.04 -18.46 4.47
N SER A 38 -8.27 -18.23 4.03
CA SER A 38 -8.58 -17.38 2.88
C SER A 38 -8.16 -15.93 3.10
N ALA A 39 -8.41 -15.37 4.28
CA ALA A 39 -8.01 -14.01 4.63
C ALA A 39 -6.48 -13.85 4.60
N CYS A 40 -5.74 -14.83 5.15
CA CYS A 40 -4.27 -14.83 5.11
C CYS A 40 -3.74 -14.90 3.67
N VAL A 41 -4.27 -15.78 2.83
CA VAL A 41 -3.89 -15.89 1.41
C VAL A 41 -4.25 -14.61 0.65
N TYR A 42 -5.42 -14.05 0.89
CA TYR A 42 -5.86 -12.80 0.28
C TYR A 42 -4.92 -11.64 0.62
N VAL A 43 -4.66 -11.41 1.91
CA VAL A 43 -3.77 -10.32 2.36
C VAL A 43 -2.33 -10.55 1.88
N ALA A 44 -1.85 -11.79 1.81
CA ALA A 44 -0.51 -12.10 1.31
C ALA A 44 -0.32 -11.72 -0.16
N GLY A 45 -1.37 -11.86 -0.97
CA GLY A 45 -1.36 -11.47 -2.39
C GLY A 45 -1.47 -9.96 -2.62
N TYR A 46 -1.87 -9.19 -1.61
CA TYR A 46 -2.02 -7.74 -1.73
C TYR A 46 -0.67 -7.04 -1.63
N ASP A 47 -0.35 -6.25 -2.66
CA ASP A 47 0.84 -5.43 -2.72
C ASP A 47 0.52 -4.01 -3.15
N LYS A 48 0.88 -3.04 -2.32
CA LYS A 48 0.70 -1.63 -2.60
C LYS A 48 2.05 -0.95 -2.56
N LYS A 49 2.49 -0.45 -3.71
CA LYS A 49 3.75 0.28 -3.87
C LYS A 49 3.45 1.73 -4.24
N VAL A 50 4.20 2.63 -3.64
CA VAL A 50 4.13 4.05 -3.90
C VAL A 50 5.54 4.55 -4.20
N THR A 51 5.69 5.29 -5.30
CA THR A 51 6.99 5.81 -5.75
C THR A 51 6.82 7.19 -6.39
N LEU A 52 7.84 8.02 -6.25
CA LEU A 52 8.03 9.18 -7.13
C LEU A 52 8.89 8.74 -8.31
N SER A 53 8.56 9.22 -9.50
CA SER A 53 9.24 8.89 -10.75
C SER A 53 9.26 10.11 -11.67
N GLU A 54 9.99 10.04 -12.78
CA GLU A 54 9.98 11.07 -13.83
C GLU A 54 8.56 11.42 -14.33
N LYS A 55 7.63 10.46 -14.31
CA LYS A 55 6.24 10.70 -14.75
C LYS A 55 5.37 11.40 -13.71
N GLY A 56 5.80 11.43 -12.45
CA GLY A 56 4.99 11.90 -11.33
C GLY A 56 4.93 10.91 -10.18
N PHE A 57 3.89 11.09 -9.37
CA PHE A 57 3.54 10.19 -8.28
C PHE A 57 2.89 8.93 -8.84
N VAL A 58 3.45 7.77 -8.55
CA VAL A 58 2.97 6.47 -9.01
C VAL A 58 2.48 5.65 -7.82
N ARG A 59 1.25 5.16 -7.92
CA ARG A 59 0.64 4.24 -6.97
C ARG A 59 0.26 2.96 -7.69
N GLN A 60 0.92 1.89 -7.32
CA GLN A 60 0.63 0.57 -7.84
C GLN A 60 -0.08 -0.25 -6.76
N THR A 61 -1.24 -0.81 -7.11
CA THR A 61 -1.98 -1.73 -6.25
C THR A 61 -2.15 -3.04 -7.02
N LEU A 62 -1.41 -4.06 -6.59
CA LEU A 62 -1.44 -5.40 -7.16
C LEU A 62 -2.10 -6.37 -6.20
N PHE A 63 -2.78 -7.34 -6.79
CA PHE A 63 -3.26 -8.53 -6.16
C PHE A 63 -2.74 -9.72 -6.98
N TRP A 64 -1.83 -10.52 -6.40
CA TRP A 64 -1.19 -11.64 -7.10
C TRP A 64 -0.60 -11.26 -8.47
N GLY A 65 0.10 -10.13 -8.53
CA GLY A 65 0.75 -9.63 -9.74
C GLY A 65 -0.17 -8.95 -10.76
N LYS A 66 -1.49 -9.00 -10.58
CA LYS A 66 -2.48 -8.29 -11.42
C LYS A 66 -3.07 -7.11 -10.66
N GLY A 67 -3.26 -5.98 -11.33
CA GLY A 67 -3.86 -4.84 -10.67
C GLY A 67 -3.76 -3.57 -11.47
N ARG A 68 -3.80 -2.45 -10.76
CA ARG A 68 -3.89 -1.11 -11.32
C ARG A 68 -2.68 -0.29 -10.92
N THR A 69 -2.19 0.47 -11.89
CA THR A 69 -1.19 1.52 -11.68
C THR A 69 -1.87 2.85 -11.93
N ASP A 70 -1.93 3.68 -10.91
CA ASP A 70 -2.35 5.06 -11.02
C ASP A 70 -1.13 5.97 -11.07
N ILE A 71 -1.17 6.94 -11.97
CA ILE A 71 -0.13 7.95 -12.12
C ILE A 71 -0.80 9.31 -11.94
N LEU A 72 -0.30 10.09 -10.99
CA LEU A 72 -0.58 11.52 -10.87
C LEU A 72 0.59 12.26 -11.50
N PRO A 73 0.40 12.84 -12.70
CA PRO A 73 1.47 13.55 -13.40
C PRO A 73 1.99 14.72 -12.59
N TRP A 74 3.28 15.02 -12.71
CA TRP A 74 3.85 16.20 -12.07
C TRP A 74 3.08 17.46 -12.45
N SER A 75 2.67 17.63 -13.72
CA SER A 75 1.95 18.81 -14.23
C SER A 75 0.60 19.09 -13.56
N GLU A 76 -0.03 18.08 -12.96
CA GLU A 76 -1.33 18.21 -12.29
C GLU A 76 -1.21 18.61 -10.82
N MET A 77 -0.01 18.51 -10.24
CA MET A 77 0.24 18.85 -8.85
C MET A 77 0.36 20.37 -8.69
N GLU A 78 -0.32 20.95 -7.71
CA GLU A 78 -0.16 22.39 -7.42
C GLU A 78 1.01 22.64 -6.47
N GLU A 79 1.20 21.75 -5.52
CA GLU A 79 2.22 21.81 -4.48
C GLU A 79 2.56 20.39 -4.02
N MET A 80 3.67 20.23 -3.29
CA MET A 80 3.96 19.06 -2.49
C MET A 80 4.11 19.47 -1.02
N ILE A 81 3.17 19.05 -0.17
CA ILE A 81 3.20 19.35 1.27
C ILE A 81 3.77 18.15 2.01
N LEU A 82 4.96 18.32 2.60
CA LEU A 82 5.68 17.30 3.33
C LEU A 82 5.29 17.30 4.81
N MET A 83 4.95 16.14 5.34
CA MET A 83 4.55 15.93 6.74
C MET A 83 5.47 14.89 7.37
N PRO A 84 6.61 15.31 7.95
CA PRO A 84 7.54 14.40 8.59
C PRO A 84 6.86 13.59 9.70
N ALA A 85 7.14 12.29 9.75
CA ALA A 85 6.68 11.39 10.80
C ALA A 85 7.83 10.51 11.29
N GLY A 86 7.63 9.82 12.41
CA GLY A 86 8.72 9.08 13.06
C GLY A 86 9.33 7.93 12.26
N LYS A 87 8.66 7.43 11.21
CA LYS A 87 9.12 6.28 10.39
C LYS A 87 9.12 6.58 8.88
N GLY A 88 9.15 7.85 8.51
CA GLY A 88 9.08 8.28 7.11
C GLY A 88 8.29 9.57 6.97
N THR A 89 7.91 9.92 5.75
CA THR A 89 7.31 11.21 5.46
C THR A 89 5.98 11.04 4.75
N GLY A 90 4.93 11.64 5.31
CA GLY A 90 3.64 11.81 4.65
C GLY A 90 3.74 12.91 3.60
N VAL A 91 3.04 12.76 2.49
CA VAL A 91 3.01 13.76 1.42
C VAL A 91 1.59 13.98 0.97
N LEU A 92 1.18 15.24 0.92
CA LEU A 92 -0.05 15.68 0.28
C LEU A 92 0.29 16.32 -1.06
N PHE A 93 -0.41 15.89 -2.11
CA PHE A 93 -0.37 16.48 -3.44
C PHE A 93 -1.74 17.12 -3.70
N PRO A 94 -1.94 18.41 -3.38
CA PRO A 94 -3.14 19.14 -3.75
C PRO A 94 -3.25 19.29 -5.28
N LEU A 95 -4.48 19.18 -5.77
CA LEU A 95 -4.93 19.55 -7.11
C LEU A 95 -6.17 20.45 -6.95
N LYS A 96 -6.54 21.18 -8.02
CA LYS A 96 -7.70 22.09 -8.05
C LYS A 96 -8.94 21.64 -7.27
N ASP A 97 -9.37 20.39 -7.48
CA ASP A 97 -10.65 19.89 -6.93
C ASP A 97 -10.49 18.71 -5.94
N ARG A 98 -9.27 18.18 -5.78
CA ARG A 98 -9.01 16.94 -5.03
C ARG A 98 -7.55 16.85 -4.62
N GLY A 99 -7.25 16.10 -3.56
CA GLY A 99 -5.88 15.88 -3.10
C GLY A 99 -5.51 14.41 -3.12
N TRP A 100 -4.26 14.10 -3.44
CA TRP A 100 -3.68 12.78 -3.18
C TRP A 100 -2.87 12.82 -1.90
N ARG A 101 -2.97 11.76 -1.10
CA ARG A 101 -2.10 11.54 0.05
C ARG A 101 -1.33 10.24 -0.07
N ALA A 102 -0.08 10.26 0.35
CA ALA A 102 0.76 9.09 0.43
C ALA A 102 1.68 9.13 1.63
N PHE A 103 2.16 7.97 2.05
CA PHE A 103 3.18 7.85 3.06
C PHE A 103 4.37 7.11 2.45
N PHE A 104 5.54 7.72 2.55
CA PHE A 104 6.79 7.15 2.10
C PHE A 104 7.55 6.64 3.32
N PRO A 105 7.46 5.34 3.63
CA PRO A 105 8.22 4.77 4.74
C PRO A 105 9.71 4.97 4.47
N GLU A 106 10.48 5.25 5.52
CA GLU A 106 11.94 5.40 5.49
C GLU A 106 12.48 6.59 4.67
N ALA A 107 11.65 7.26 3.86
CA ALA A 107 12.02 8.47 3.15
C ALA A 107 12.01 9.69 4.09
N THR A 108 13.09 10.45 4.06
CA THR A 108 13.22 11.73 4.75
C THR A 108 12.58 12.86 3.95
N GLU A 109 12.38 14.01 4.60
CA GLU A 109 11.97 15.23 3.90
C GLU A 109 12.96 15.63 2.81
N ALA A 110 14.26 15.47 3.07
CA ALA A 110 15.33 15.80 2.14
C ALA A 110 15.26 14.93 0.87
N ASP A 111 15.00 13.63 1.01
CA ASP A 111 14.88 12.71 -0.13
C ASP A 111 13.74 13.11 -1.06
N LEU A 112 12.60 13.49 -0.47
CA LEU A 112 11.42 13.90 -1.24
C LEU A 112 11.61 15.26 -1.91
N ARG A 113 12.26 16.21 -1.22
CA ARG A 113 12.65 17.50 -1.81
C ARG A 113 13.61 17.32 -2.97
N ALA A 114 14.60 16.42 -2.84
CA ALA A 114 15.52 16.11 -3.92
C ALA A 114 14.80 15.51 -5.14
N ALA A 115 13.87 14.56 -4.92
CA ALA A 115 13.07 13.99 -6.00
C ALA A 115 12.21 15.03 -6.72
N ALA A 116 11.57 15.96 -5.98
CA ALA A 116 10.83 17.05 -6.60
C ALA A 116 11.74 18.01 -7.37
N ALA A 117 12.90 18.35 -6.82
CA ALA A 117 13.89 19.20 -7.49
C ALA A 117 14.43 18.57 -8.79
N GLU A 118 14.58 17.24 -8.82
CA GLU A 118 15.03 16.48 -10.00
C GLU A 118 13.97 16.49 -11.11
N TYR A 119 12.71 16.20 -10.78
CA TYR A 119 11.67 15.98 -11.80
C TYR A 119 10.78 17.19 -12.10
N ARG A 120 10.61 18.10 -11.14
CA ARG A 120 9.84 19.34 -11.31
C ARG A 120 10.37 20.44 -10.37
N PRO A 121 11.49 21.10 -10.71
CA PRO A 121 12.15 22.08 -9.83
C PRO A 121 11.28 23.30 -9.51
N GLU A 122 10.30 23.62 -10.36
CA GLU A 122 9.38 24.73 -10.17
C GLU A 122 8.19 24.41 -9.25
N LEU A 123 8.01 23.14 -8.85
CA LEU A 123 6.91 22.75 -7.97
C LEU A 123 7.15 23.33 -6.56
N PRO A 124 6.20 24.08 -5.99
CA PRO A 124 6.28 24.49 -4.60
C PRO A 124 6.35 23.29 -3.66
N VAL A 125 7.30 23.29 -2.72
CA VAL A 125 7.43 22.25 -1.70
C VAL A 125 7.44 22.86 -0.30
N SER A 126 6.37 22.68 0.44
CA SER A 126 6.21 23.18 1.81
C SER A 126 6.27 22.05 2.85
N THR A 127 6.53 22.44 4.09
CA THR A 127 6.46 21.51 5.23
C THR A 127 5.21 21.83 6.04
N GLY A 128 4.30 20.86 6.12
CA GLY A 128 3.12 20.91 6.97
C GLY A 128 3.43 20.40 8.38
N THR A 129 2.85 21.04 9.39
CA THR A 129 2.85 20.52 10.76
C THR A 129 1.84 19.38 10.87
N GLY A 130 2.33 18.14 10.78
CA GLY A 130 1.53 16.96 11.13
C GLY A 130 1.30 16.93 12.64
N SER A 131 0.19 17.49 13.13
CA SER A 131 -0.25 17.26 14.50
C SER A 131 -0.65 15.79 14.63
N ARG A 132 0.02 15.06 15.53
CA ARG A 132 -0.37 13.71 15.95
C ARG A 132 -1.74 13.69 16.59
#